data_AF-V4U8Q0-F1
#
_entry.id   AF-V4U8Q0-F1
#
_cell.length_a   1.000
_cell.length_b   1.000
_cell.length_c   1.000
_cell.angle_alpha   90.00
_cell.angle_beta   90.00
_cell.angle_gamma   90.00
#
_symmetry.space_group_name_H-M   'P 1'
#
loop_
_entity.id
_entity.type
_entity.pdbx_description
1 polymer ?
#
loop_
_entity_poly.entity_id
_entity_poly.type
_entity_poly.pdbx_seq_one_letter_code
_entity_poly.pdbx_strand_id
1 'polypeptide(L)'
;MDVIFEPQRGKAFTIEVGFFDTVLEIKEKIEKYQGIPVPKQTLVFNGQVLQDDRDVEHCEILQNSRIQLLVASDNKPQVKTEQSSPSKKIHLKINIPSNSKTHHHHHHLPLDMDVNDTVLRLKEKIHEMESIPVNRLLVQSSGAELQDHRSLRDCELMDNAEIDVHVRPSPTATSTTSSGMGSRKLKLLVLTQCGNKRIPVEVNASDNVSELRKELQKLHQRYHFHLPQDGYFFIYKQNVMDDDRSFRWHHVGQGDTIEIFNGSVTGGS
;
A
#
# COMPACT_ATOMS: atom_id res chain seq x y z
N MET A 1 -18.98 5.92 26.25
CA MET A 1 -18.84 7.19 27.00
C MET A 1 -18.40 8.28 26.03
N ASP A 2 -18.91 9.50 26.18
CA ASP A 2 -18.63 10.57 25.22
C ASP A 2 -17.35 11.33 25.59
N VAL A 3 -16.47 11.54 24.62
CA VAL A 3 -15.24 12.30 24.77
C VAL A 3 -15.20 13.44 23.75
N ILE A 4 -14.80 14.63 24.19
CA ILE A 4 -14.76 15.84 23.37
C ILE A 4 -13.34 16.03 22.84
N PHE A 5 -13.22 16.17 21.53
CA PHE A 5 -11.96 16.40 20.83
C PHE A 5 -11.88 17.84 20.33
N GLU A 6 -10.81 18.53 20.70
CA GLU A 6 -10.54 19.93 20.35
C GLU A 6 -9.38 19.98 19.33
N PRO A 7 -9.67 20.02 18.01
CA PRO A 7 -8.62 20.09 17.00
C PRO A 7 -7.96 21.47 16.97
N GLN A 8 -6.65 21.52 16.68
CA GLN A 8 -5.91 22.79 16.50
C GLN A 8 -6.52 23.73 15.46
N ARG A 9 -7.29 23.20 14.50
CA ARG A 9 -8.02 23.95 13.47
C ARG A 9 -9.37 23.28 13.26
N GLY A 10 -10.46 24.03 13.34
CA GLY A 10 -11.82 23.53 13.14
C GLY A 10 -12.73 23.80 14.32
N LYS A 11 -13.82 23.03 14.43
CA LYS A 11 -14.74 23.03 15.58
C LYS A 11 -14.46 21.80 16.43
N ALA A 12 -14.67 21.92 17.74
CA ALA A 12 -14.68 20.76 18.62
C ALA A 12 -15.81 19.80 18.23
N PHE A 13 -15.57 18.51 18.42
CA PHE A 13 -16.52 17.43 18.11
C PHE A 13 -16.48 16.34 19.19
N THR A 14 -17.48 15.47 19.21
CA THR A 14 -17.63 14.45 20.25
C THR A 14 -17.67 13.07 19.58
N ILE A 15 -16.99 12.08 20.17
CA ILE A 15 -17.00 10.68 19.74
C ILE A 15 -17.31 9.79 20.95
N GLU A 16 -18.06 8.72 20.72
CA GLU A 16 -18.24 7.66 21.72
C GLU A 16 -17.02 6.73 21.78
N VAL A 17 -16.41 6.68 22.95
CA VAL A 17 -15.25 5.87 23.32
C VAL A 17 -15.69 4.82 24.35
N GLY A 18 -15.21 3.59 24.21
CA GLY A 18 -15.40 2.52 25.20
C GLY A 18 -14.41 2.65 26.37
N PHE A 19 -14.76 2.08 27.52
CA PHE A 19 -13.91 2.18 28.72
C PHE A 19 -12.56 1.46 28.59
N PHE A 20 -12.50 0.44 27.72
CA PHE A 20 -11.29 -0.34 27.44
C PHE A 20 -10.64 0.02 26.09
N ASP A 21 -11.13 1.06 25.40
CA ASP A 21 -10.56 1.49 24.12
C ASP A 21 -9.12 1.97 24.36
N THR A 22 -8.21 1.53 23.48
CA THR A 22 -6.86 2.05 23.37
C THR A 22 -6.84 3.43 22.71
N VAL A 23 -5.78 4.19 22.98
CA VAL A 23 -5.50 5.46 22.31
C VAL A 23 -5.39 5.27 20.78
N LEU A 24 -4.92 4.11 20.32
CA LEU A 24 -4.94 3.75 18.90
C LEU A 24 -6.37 3.64 18.34
N GLU A 25 -7.26 2.91 18.99
CA GLU A 25 -8.67 2.77 18.58
C GLU A 25 -9.43 4.10 18.62
N ILE A 26 -9.10 4.98 19.57
CA ILE A 26 -9.61 6.36 19.58
C ILE A 26 -9.15 7.12 18.33
N LYS A 27 -7.88 7.00 17.93
CA LYS A 27 -7.39 7.63 16.69
C LYS A 27 -8.07 7.06 15.44
N GLU A 28 -8.28 5.75 15.36
CA GLU A 28 -9.02 5.14 14.25
C GLU A 28 -10.47 5.64 14.16
N LYS A 29 -11.14 5.85 15.31
CA LYS A 29 -12.45 6.49 15.34
C LYS A 29 -12.36 7.93 14.82
N ILE A 30 -11.39 8.72 15.25
CA ILE A 30 -11.19 10.09 14.74
C ILE A 30 -10.91 10.11 13.23
N GLU A 31 -10.18 9.12 12.69
CA GLU A 31 -9.98 8.99 11.24
C GLU A 31 -11.32 8.76 10.52
N LYS A 32 -12.17 7.86 11.03
CA LYS A 32 -13.51 7.60 10.49
C LYS A 32 -14.44 8.83 10.56
N TYR A 33 -14.33 9.66 11.61
CA TYR A 33 -15.19 10.84 11.82
C TYR A 33 -14.70 12.13 11.13
N GLN A 34 -13.39 12.35 11.00
CA GLN A 34 -12.80 13.60 10.49
C GLN A 34 -11.93 13.41 9.24
N GLY A 35 -11.67 12.19 8.79
CA GLY A 35 -10.80 11.89 7.66
C GLY A 35 -9.31 12.19 7.90
N ILE A 36 -8.89 12.30 9.17
CA ILE A 36 -7.50 12.59 9.54
C ILE A 36 -6.74 11.27 9.74
N PRO A 37 -5.68 10.96 8.97
CA PRO A 37 -4.97 9.70 9.10
C PRO A 37 -4.37 9.49 10.49
N VAL A 38 -4.50 8.28 11.06
CA VAL A 38 -4.00 7.92 12.40
C VAL A 38 -2.56 8.38 12.67
N PRO A 39 -1.56 8.19 11.76
CA PRO A 39 -0.18 8.63 11.99
C PRO A 39 0.00 10.16 12.09
N LYS A 40 -1.00 10.93 11.64
CA LYS A 40 -1.02 12.40 11.72
C LYS A 40 -1.74 12.92 12.95
N GLN A 41 -2.31 12.04 13.78
CA GLN A 41 -3.03 12.42 14.99
C GLN A 41 -2.14 12.29 16.22
N THR A 42 -1.99 13.40 16.95
CA THR A 42 -1.40 13.41 18.30
C THR A 42 -2.48 13.85 19.28
N LEU A 43 -2.85 12.95 20.18
CA LEU A 43 -3.83 13.22 21.24
C LEU A 43 -3.11 13.69 22.49
N VAL A 44 -3.55 14.81 23.06
CA VAL A 44 -2.97 15.41 24.26
C VAL A 44 -4.06 15.62 25.31
N PHE A 45 -3.86 15.05 26.48
CA PHE A 45 -4.78 15.17 27.63
C PHE A 45 -3.97 15.52 28.89
N ASN A 46 -4.46 16.45 29.71
CA ASN A 46 -3.76 16.98 30.89
C ASN A 46 -2.29 17.39 30.63
N GLY A 47 -1.99 17.88 29.42
CA GLY A 47 -0.64 18.29 29.00
C GLY A 47 0.30 17.13 28.62
N GLN A 48 -0.16 15.88 28.64
CA GLN A 48 0.61 14.69 28.26
C GLN A 48 0.17 14.16 26.89
N VAL A 49 1.14 13.74 26.07
CA VAL A 49 0.87 13.05 24.80
C VAL A 49 0.48 11.60 25.10
N LEU A 50 -0.75 11.24 24.73
CA LEU A 50 -1.26 9.89 24.90
C LEU A 50 -0.50 8.92 23.99
N GLN A 51 -0.13 7.76 24.55
CA GLN A 51 0.62 6.71 23.86
C GLN A 51 -0.35 5.64 23.37
N ASP A 52 -0.13 5.14 22.15
CA ASP A 52 -1.08 4.29 21.42
C ASP A 52 -1.42 2.97 22.15
N ASP A 53 -0.47 2.42 22.91
CA ASP A 53 -0.60 1.19 23.70
C ASP A 53 -1.35 1.36 25.03
N ARG A 54 -1.77 2.58 25.41
CA ARG A 54 -2.53 2.83 26.64
C ARG A 54 -4.03 2.83 26.37
N ASP A 55 -4.80 2.32 27.32
CA ASP A 55 -6.25 2.43 27.34
C ASP A 55 -6.74 3.72 28.03
N VAL A 56 -8.05 3.94 27.90
CA VAL A 56 -8.82 5.02 28.53
C VAL A 56 -8.64 5.09 30.06
N GLU A 57 -8.63 3.94 30.74
CA GLU A 57 -8.51 3.85 32.20
C GLU A 57 -7.12 4.32 32.67
N HIS A 58 -6.05 3.81 32.03
CA HIS A 58 -4.66 4.20 32.25
C HIS A 58 -4.34 5.66 31.86
N CYS A 59 -5.22 6.30 31.09
CA CYS A 59 -5.10 7.70 30.69
C CYS A 59 -6.03 8.63 31.51
N GLU A 60 -6.77 8.09 32.49
CA GLU A 60 -7.74 8.82 33.32
C GLU A 60 -8.78 9.61 32.50
N ILE A 61 -9.14 9.10 31.32
CA ILE A 61 -10.13 9.73 30.44
C ILE A 61 -11.52 9.38 30.96
N LEU A 62 -12.35 10.40 31.19
CA LEU A 62 -13.70 10.26 31.74
C LEU A 62 -14.74 10.79 30.74
N GLN A 63 -16.01 10.51 31.04
CA GLN A 63 -17.15 11.12 30.33
C GLN A 63 -17.01 12.65 30.30
N ASN A 64 -17.13 13.23 29.11
CA ASN A 64 -16.96 14.65 28.80
C ASN A 64 -15.52 15.21 29.00
N SER A 65 -14.50 14.36 29.10
CA SER A 65 -13.09 14.80 29.01
C SER A 65 -12.84 15.54 27.70
N ARG A 66 -11.99 16.57 27.75
CA ARG A 66 -11.54 17.35 26.58
C ARG A 66 -10.12 16.95 26.21
N ILE A 67 -9.95 16.36 25.04
CA ILE A 67 -8.65 15.93 24.49
C ILE A 67 -8.29 16.87 23.34
N GLN A 68 -7.08 17.43 23.37
CA GLN A 68 -6.56 18.23 22.27
C GLN A 68 -6.09 17.30 21.15
N LEU A 69 -6.58 17.53 19.93
CA LEU A 69 -6.16 16.83 18.73
C LEU A 69 -5.20 17.73 17.94
N LEU A 70 -3.91 17.43 18.03
CA LEU A 70 -2.91 18.05 17.16
C LEU A 70 -2.87 17.24 15.87
N VAL A 71 -3.00 17.93 14.74
CA VAL A 71 -2.90 17.31 13.42
C VAL A 71 -1.55 17.67 12.83
N ALA A 72 -0.68 16.67 12.68
CA ALA A 72 0.55 16.80 11.91
C ALA A 72 0.18 17.13 10.46
N SER A 73 0.20 18.42 10.15
CA SER A 73 0.01 18.89 8.78
C SER A 73 1.24 18.49 7.97
N ASP A 74 1.03 17.78 6.86
CA ASP A 74 1.98 17.76 5.75
C ASP A 74 2.06 19.18 5.16
N ASN A 75 2.77 20.07 5.84
CA ASN A 75 3.04 21.41 5.37
C ASN A 75 4.02 21.33 4.20
N LYS A 76 3.49 21.01 3.02
CA LYS A 76 4.00 21.54 1.76
C LYS A 76 3.68 23.04 1.77
N PRO A 77 4.65 23.96 1.97
CA PRO A 77 4.31 25.35 2.19
C PRO A 77 3.87 26.00 0.87
N GLN A 78 2.60 26.38 0.76
CA GLN A 78 2.25 27.49 -0.14
C GLN A 78 2.45 28.81 0.62
N VAL A 79 3.37 29.59 0.08
CA VAL A 79 3.94 30.79 0.69
C VAL A 79 2.95 31.95 0.67
N LYS A 80 2.74 32.58 1.83
CA LYS A 80 2.84 34.04 1.95
C LYS A 80 3.67 34.37 3.20
N THR A 81 4.87 34.91 2.94
CA THR A 81 5.62 35.90 3.76
C THR A 81 5.25 35.96 5.25
N GLU A 82 6.09 35.61 6.23
CA GLU A 82 7.57 35.58 6.33
C GLU A 82 8.06 34.43 7.27
N GLN A 83 9.35 34.10 7.42
CA GLN A 83 10.59 34.74 6.94
C GLN A 83 11.69 33.71 6.54
N SER A 84 12.63 34.17 5.70
CA SER A 84 13.99 33.64 5.43
C SER A 84 14.42 32.23 5.90
N SER A 85 14.31 31.25 5.00
CA SER A 85 15.50 30.72 4.30
C SER A 85 15.08 30.08 2.97
N PRO A 86 15.92 30.08 1.91
CA PRO A 86 15.43 29.85 0.55
C PRO A 86 15.28 28.35 0.23
N SER A 87 14.04 27.94 -0.07
CA SER A 87 13.75 26.70 -0.80
C SER A 87 14.32 26.78 -2.21
N LYS A 88 15.59 26.41 -2.36
CA LYS A 88 16.21 26.22 -3.68
C LYS A 88 15.51 25.03 -4.32
N LYS A 89 14.66 25.31 -5.30
CA LYS A 89 14.14 24.28 -6.21
C LYS A 89 15.21 23.97 -7.25
N ILE A 90 15.34 22.69 -7.58
CA ILE A 90 16.17 22.18 -8.66
C ILE A 90 15.28 21.42 -9.65
N HIS A 91 15.51 21.66 -10.93
CA HIS A 91 14.89 20.91 -12.01
C HIS A 91 15.76 19.68 -12.27
N LEU A 92 15.18 18.48 -12.18
CA LEU A 92 15.89 17.23 -12.43
C LEU A 92 15.45 16.64 -13.76
N LYS A 93 16.41 16.16 -14.55
CA LYS A 93 16.15 15.43 -15.79
C LYS A 93 16.31 13.94 -15.52
N ILE A 94 15.21 13.21 -15.58
CA ILE A 94 15.21 11.81 -15.19
C ILE A 94 15.18 10.94 -16.44
N ASN A 95 16.22 10.13 -16.64
CA ASN A 95 16.39 9.27 -17.78
C ASN A 95 15.75 7.91 -17.47
N ILE A 96 14.52 7.70 -17.95
CA ILE A 96 13.77 6.46 -17.72
C ILE A 96 13.91 5.55 -18.96
N PRO A 97 14.31 4.28 -18.81
CA PRO A 97 14.47 3.35 -19.91
C PRO A 97 13.11 2.94 -20.47
N SER A 98 12.79 3.40 -21.67
CA SER A 98 11.58 2.99 -22.37
C SER A 98 11.61 1.50 -22.70
N ASN A 99 10.55 0.77 -22.35
CA ASN A 99 10.44 -0.69 -22.55
C ASN A 99 10.12 -1.08 -24.02
N SER A 100 10.50 -0.25 -24.99
CA SER A 100 10.33 -0.52 -26.41
C SER A 100 11.46 -1.39 -26.94
N LYS A 101 11.14 -2.59 -27.42
CA LYS A 101 12.10 -3.55 -28.00
C LYS A 101 12.70 -3.12 -29.35
N THR A 102 12.45 -1.90 -29.84
CA THR A 102 12.85 -1.47 -31.19
C THR A 102 13.75 -0.23 -31.25
N HIS A 103 13.90 0.58 -30.19
CA HIS A 103 14.90 1.64 -30.13
C HIS A 103 15.36 1.91 -28.69
N HIS A 104 16.68 1.99 -28.49
CA HIS A 104 17.26 2.57 -27.27
C HIS A 104 17.00 4.09 -27.26
N HIS A 105 15.85 4.50 -26.76
CA HIS A 105 15.55 5.88 -26.39
C HIS A 105 15.22 5.92 -24.90
N HIS A 106 16.08 6.60 -24.15
CA HIS A 106 15.72 7.08 -22.81
C HIS A 106 14.67 8.18 -22.99
N HIS A 107 13.59 8.12 -22.21
CA HIS A 107 12.67 9.25 -22.12
C HIS A 107 13.10 10.13 -20.95
N HIS A 108 13.21 11.44 -21.19
CA HIS A 108 13.57 12.41 -20.17
C HIS A 108 12.30 12.94 -19.50
N LEU A 109 12.10 12.59 -18.23
CA LEU A 109 11.02 13.12 -17.40
C LEU A 109 11.55 14.32 -16.58
N PRO A 110 11.09 15.56 -16.83
CA PRO A 110 11.47 16.72 -16.03
C PRO A 110 10.70 16.75 -14.71
N LEU A 111 11.40 16.72 -13.56
CA LEU A 111 10.79 16.85 -12.23
C LEU A 111 11.40 17.99 -11.42
N ASP A 112 10.56 18.95 -11.02
CA ASP A 112 10.93 19.97 -10.03
C ASP A 112 10.91 19.39 -8.61
N MET A 113 12.00 19.55 -7.86
CA MET A 113 12.13 19.11 -6.47
C MET A 113 12.84 20.17 -5.61
N ASP A 114 12.64 20.13 -4.29
CA ASP A 114 13.43 20.94 -3.36
C ASP A 114 14.79 20.28 -3.10
N VAL A 115 15.86 21.05 -2.96
CA VAL A 115 17.19 20.47 -2.60
C VAL A 115 17.18 19.67 -1.30
N ASN A 116 16.23 19.91 -0.40
CA ASN A 116 16.08 19.18 0.87
C ASN A 116 15.13 17.96 0.76
N ASP A 117 14.45 17.75 -0.37
CA ASP A 117 13.66 16.52 -0.60
C ASP A 117 14.57 15.28 -0.57
N THR A 118 13.99 14.11 -0.31
CA THR A 118 14.72 12.83 -0.27
C THR A 118 14.69 12.08 -1.60
N VAL A 119 15.65 11.18 -1.78
CA VAL A 119 15.66 10.23 -2.90
C VAL A 119 14.41 9.34 -2.91
N LEU A 120 13.83 9.04 -1.74
CA LEU A 120 12.53 8.37 -1.64
C LEU A 120 11.41 9.20 -2.29
N ARG A 121 11.32 10.52 -1.99
CA ARG A 121 10.33 11.43 -2.60
C ARG A 121 10.48 11.53 -4.11
N LEU A 122 11.72 11.47 -4.62
CA LEU A 122 12.01 11.37 -6.05
C LEU A 122 11.42 10.09 -6.66
N LYS A 123 11.61 8.92 -6.01
CA LYS A 123 11.03 7.65 -6.46
C LYS A 123 9.50 7.62 -6.38
N GLU A 124 8.89 8.19 -5.33
CA GLU A 124 7.43 8.34 -5.22
C GLU A 124 6.87 9.15 -6.37
N LYS A 125 7.49 10.29 -6.71
CA LYS A 125 7.04 11.15 -7.80
C LYS A 125 7.19 10.47 -9.18
N ILE A 126 8.23 9.64 -9.38
CA ILE A 126 8.35 8.78 -10.56
C ILE A 126 7.25 7.69 -10.56
N HIS A 127 6.94 7.09 -9.41
CA HIS A 127 5.88 6.09 -9.28
C HIS A 127 4.51 6.64 -9.65
N GLU A 128 4.18 7.86 -9.20
CA GLU A 128 2.92 8.55 -9.54
C GLU A 128 2.77 8.81 -11.05
N MET A 129 3.87 9.11 -11.75
CA MET A 129 3.84 9.47 -13.18
C MET A 129 3.95 8.25 -14.13
N GLU A 130 4.82 7.29 -13.81
CA GLU A 130 5.11 6.13 -14.68
C GLU A 130 4.44 4.83 -14.21
N SER A 131 3.75 4.84 -13.07
CA SER A 131 3.15 3.63 -12.44
C SER A 131 4.16 2.52 -12.10
N ILE A 132 5.46 2.83 -12.00
CA ILE A 132 6.52 1.87 -11.65
C ILE A 132 6.68 1.82 -10.12
N PRO A 133 6.56 0.66 -9.45
CA PRO A 133 6.70 0.58 -7.99
C PRO A 133 8.05 1.07 -7.47
N VAL A 134 8.03 1.87 -6.39
CA VAL A 134 9.23 2.46 -5.73
C VAL A 134 10.32 1.42 -5.43
N ASN A 135 9.94 0.22 -4.98
CA ASN A 135 10.87 -0.88 -4.67
C ASN A 135 11.59 -1.49 -5.90
N ARG A 136 11.19 -1.10 -7.11
CA ARG A 136 11.85 -1.46 -8.39
C ARG A 136 12.64 -0.30 -8.98
N LEU A 137 12.51 0.91 -8.46
CA LEU A 137 13.25 2.08 -8.94
C LEU A 137 14.63 2.12 -8.27
N LEU A 138 15.67 1.87 -9.07
CA LEU A 138 17.05 2.15 -8.71
C LEU A 138 17.42 3.51 -9.32
N VAL A 139 17.81 4.46 -8.47
CA VAL A 139 18.10 5.84 -8.88
C VAL A 139 19.61 6.03 -8.80
N GLN A 140 20.21 6.49 -9.88
CA GLN A 140 21.66 6.64 -10.02
C GLN A 140 21.99 8.06 -10.50
N SER A 141 23.04 8.66 -9.94
CA SER A 141 23.56 9.96 -10.35
C SER A 141 25.08 9.90 -10.44
N SER A 142 25.66 10.41 -11.53
CA SER A 142 27.10 10.39 -11.78
C SER A 142 27.75 8.99 -11.59
N GLY A 143 27.00 7.92 -11.86
CA GLY A 143 27.42 6.53 -11.66
C GLY A 143 27.26 5.96 -10.23
N ALA A 144 26.79 6.73 -9.25
CA ALA A 144 26.56 6.27 -7.87
C ALA A 144 25.06 6.03 -7.57
N GLU A 145 24.74 4.90 -6.92
CA GLU A 145 23.36 4.58 -6.49
C GLU A 145 22.95 5.48 -5.30
N LEU A 146 21.86 6.21 -5.47
CA LEU A 146 21.34 7.13 -4.47
C LEU A 146 20.46 6.39 -3.45
N GLN A 147 20.69 6.69 -2.17
CA GLN A 147 20.03 6.03 -1.04
C GLN A 147 18.76 6.77 -0.61
N ASP A 148 17.67 6.05 -0.40
CA ASP A 148 16.31 6.59 -0.16
C ASP A 148 16.24 7.62 0.98
N HIS A 149 17.06 7.46 2.01
CA HIS A 149 17.11 8.33 3.19
C HIS A 149 18.02 9.57 3.04
N ARG A 150 18.78 9.71 1.95
CA ARG A 150 19.57 10.93 1.69
C ARG A 150 18.71 12.00 1.06
N SER A 151 19.03 13.26 1.36
CA SER A 151 18.45 14.40 0.66
C SER A 151 19.17 14.70 -0.65
N LEU A 152 18.52 15.36 -1.60
CA LEU A 152 19.10 15.66 -2.92
C LEU A 152 20.37 16.53 -2.80
N ARG A 153 20.43 17.44 -1.83
CA ARG A 153 21.64 18.21 -1.47
C ARG A 153 22.79 17.35 -0.93
N ASP A 154 22.51 16.30 -0.17
CA ASP A 154 23.53 15.37 0.34
C ASP A 154 24.02 14.40 -0.75
N CYS A 155 23.28 14.32 -1.86
CA CYS A 155 23.66 13.65 -3.10
C CYS A 155 24.33 14.59 -4.10
N GLU A 156 24.66 15.83 -3.70
CA GLU A 156 25.28 16.87 -4.53
C GLU A 156 24.51 17.18 -5.84
N LEU A 157 23.19 16.94 -5.86
CA LEU A 157 22.37 17.17 -7.04
C LEU A 157 22.14 18.66 -7.27
N MET A 158 22.60 19.13 -8.43
CA MET A 158 22.47 20.52 -8.88
C MET A 158 21.24 20.74 -9.76
N ASP A 159 20.94 22.00 -10.06
CA ASP A 159 19.89 22.36 -11.02
C ASP A 159 20.24 21.83 -12.42
N ASN A 160 19.28 21.19 -13.09
CA ASN A 160 19.43 20.44 -14.34
C ASN A 160 20.31 19.17 -14.26
N ALA A 161 20.54 18.62 -13.07
CA ALA A 161 21.22 17.33 -12.93
C ALA A 161 20.46 16.21 -13.65
N GLU A 162 21.22 15.35 -14.33
CA GLU A 162 20.72 14.16 -15.02
C GLU A 162 20.78 12.96 -14.06
N ILE A 163 19.66 12.25 -13.95
CA ILE A 163 19.47 11.12 -13.04
C ILE A 163 19.03 9.91 -13.84
N ASP A 164 19.84 8.87 -13.85
CA ASP A 164 19.51 7.61 -14.52
C ASP A 164 18.66 6.73 -13.60
N VAL A 165 17.51 6.29 -14.10
CA VAL A 165 16.57 5.46 -13.33
C VAL A 165 16.52 4.06 -13.92
N HIS A 166 17.20 3.12 -13.29
CA HIS A 166 17.15 1.73 -13.70
C HIS A 166 15.97 1.03 -13.02
N VAL A 167 15.04 0.50 -13.82
CA VAL A 167 13.99 -0.37 -13.31
C VAL A 167 14.60 -1.73 -13.02
N ARG A 168 14.85 -2.04 -11.74
CA ARG A 168 15.29 -3.36 -11.30
C ARG A 168 14.25 -4.39 -11.78
N PRO A 169 14.69 -5.49 -12.45
CA PRO A 169 13.81 -6.63 -12.70
C PRO A 169 13.18 -7.03 -11.37
N SER A 170 11.86 -7.21 -11.36
CA SER A 170 11.17 -7.61 -10.14
C SER A 170 11.79 -8.91 -9.61
N PRO A 171 12.00 -9.07 -8.29
CA PRO A 171 12.23 -10.38 -7.70
C PRO A 171 10.92 -11.19 -7.79
N THR A 172 10.68 -11.78 -8.97
CA THR A 172 10.40 -13.21 -9.00
C THR A 172 11.51 -13.91 -8.23
N ALA A 173 11.14 -14.95 -7.48
CA ALA A 173 12.03 -15.68 -6.59
C ALA A 173 13.40 -15.97 -7.23
N THR A 174 14.43 -15.95 -6.38
CA THR A 174 15.80 -16.37 -6.69
C THR A 174 15.82 -17.57 -7.63
N SER A 175 16.07 -17.29 -8.91
CA SER A 175 16.63 -18.25 -9.84
C SER A 175 17.99 -17.71 -10.22
N THR A 176 18.97 -18.25 -9.51
CA THR A 176 20.29 -18.56 -10.06
C THR A 176 20.24 -18.75 -11.58
N THR A 177 21.12 -18.03 -12.26
CA THR A 177 21.80 -18.40 -13.52
C THR A 177 21.10 -19.41 -14.45
N SER A 178 20.98 -18.98 -15.71
CA SER A 178 20.67 -19.76 -16.92
C SER A 178 19.22 -19.74 -17.42
N SER A 179 19.11 -19.22 -18.64
CA SER A 179 18.30 -19.81 -19.72
C SER A 179 16.77 -19.86 -19.54
N GLY A 180 16.16 -18.72 -19.85
CA GLY A 180 14.90 -18.56 -20.59
C GLY A 180 13.77 -19.57 -20.37
N MET A 181 12.67 -19.11 -19.77
CA MET A 181 11.34 -19.67 -20.01
C MET A 181 10.26 -18.62 -19.76
N GLY A 182 9.16 -18.71 -20.51
CA GLY A 182 8.04 -17.78 -20.42
C GLY A 182 7.30 -17.85 -19.08
N SER A 183 6.33 -16.94 -18.92
CA SER A 183 5.39 -16.87 -17.79
C SER A 183 4.76 -18.23 -17.49
N ARG A 184 5.30 -18.95 -16.50
CA ARG A 184 4.74 -20.23 -16.04
C ARG A 184 3.48 -19.92 -15.22
N LYS A 185 2.32 -20.03 -15.87
CA LYS A 185 1.03 -20.07 -15.17
C LYS A 185 1.04 -21.19 -14.13
N LEU A 186 0.58 -20.90 -12.92
CA LEU A 186 0.32 -21.91 -11.92
C LEU A 186 -0.85 -22.77 -12.37
N LYS A 187 -0.67 -24.09 -12.39
CA LYS A 187 -1.79 -25.03 -12.51
C LYS A 187 -2.24 -25.39 -11.11
N LEU A 188 -3.44 -24.98 -10.74
CA LEU A 188 -4.08 -25.28 -9.46
C LEU A 188 -5.19 -26.31 -9.67
N LEU A 189 -5.58 -27.00 -8.60
CA LEU A 189 -6.75 -27.87 -8.57
C LEU A 189 -7.82 -27.24 -7.68
N VAL A 190 -9.01 -27.01 -8.22
CA VAL A 190 -10.15 -26.52 -7.43
C VAL A 190 -11.08 -27.68 -7.10
N LEU A 191 -11.35 -27.89 -5.81
CA LEU A 191 -12.31 -28.86 -5.29
C LEU A 191 -13.68 -28.21 -5.12
N THR A 192 -14.71 -28.76 -5.76
CA THR A 192 -16.11 -28.34 -5.63
C THR A 192 -16.85 -29.22 -4.62
N GLN A 193 -17.68 -28.66 -3.74
CA GLN A 193 -18.44 -29.45 -2.75
C GLN A 193 -19.52 -30.38 -3.34
N CYS A 194 -20.01 -30.13 -4.55
CA CYS A 194 -21.06 -30.95 -5.18
C CYS A 194 -20.55 -32.29 -5.77
N GLY A 195 -19.31 -32.69 -5.48
CA GLY A 195 -18.74 -33.98 -5.84
C GLY A 195 -17.22 -33.91 -5.96
N ASN A 196 -16.52 -35.03 -5.77
CA ASN A 196 -15.05 -35.16 -5.71
C ASN A 196 -14.27 -34.81 -7.01
N LYS A 197 -14.86 -34.00 -7.90
CA LYS A 197 -14.23 -33.49 -9.12
C LYS A 197 -13.22 -32.41 -8.76
N ARG A 198 -11.99 -32.59 -9.23
CA ARG A 198 -10.91 -31.60 -9.17
C ARG A 198 -10.85 -30.89 -10.52
N ILE A 199 -11.02 -29.58 -10.51
CA ILE A 199 -11.02 -28.76 -11.72
C ILE A 199 -9.62 -28.15 -11.87
N PRO A 200 -8.85 -28.50 -12.92
CA PRO A 200 -7.57 -27.86 -13.18
C PRO A 200 -7.81 -26.44 -13.70
N VAL A 201 -7.22 -25.44 -13.04
CA VAL A 201 -7.29 -24.03 -13.42
C VAL A 201 -5.88 -23.46 -13.60
N GLU A 202 -5.66 -22.66 -14.64
CA GLU A 202 -4.40 -21.96 -14.89
C GLU A 202 -4.52 -20.47 -14.51
N VAL A 203 -3.82 -20.05 -13.47
CA VAL A 203 -3.77 -18.65 -12.97
C VAL A 203 -2.31 -18.18 -12.88
N ASN A 204 -2.03 -16.89 -12.82
CA ASN A 204 -0.68 -16.43 -12.47
C ASN A 204 -0.55 -16.30 -10.95
N ALA A 205 0.64 -16.59 -10.40
CA ALA A 205 0.90 -16.44 -8.97
C ALA A 205 0.63 -15.02 -8.43
N SER A 206 0.77 -14.01 -9.29
CA SER A 206 0.55 -12.60 -8.96
C SER A 206 -0.90 -12.15 -9.08
N ASP A 207 -1.79 -12.95 -9.67
CA ASP A 207 -3.20 -12.58 -9.83
C ASP A 207 -3.93 -12.67 -8.49
N ASN A 208 -4.98 -11.86 -8.33
CA ASN A 208 -5.83 -11.89 -7.15
C ASN A 208 -6.78 -13.09 -7.16
N VAL A 209 -7.20 -13.55 -5.98
CA VAL A 209 -8.12 -14.68 -5.80
C VAL A 209 -9.47 -14.43 -6.48
N SER A 210 -9.90 -13.16 -6.59
CA SER A 210 -11.05 -12.76 -7.42
C SER A 210 -10.95 -13.16 -8.90
N GLU A 211 -9.75 -13.31 -9.48
CA GLU A 211 -9.58 -13.88 -10.83
C GLU A 211 -9.89 -15.38 -10.88
N LEU A 212 -9.68 -16.13 -9.78
CA LEU A 212 -10.12 -17.53 -9.69
C LEU A 212 -11.62 -17.64 -9.90
N ARG A 213 -12.39 -16.76 -9.24
CA ARG A 213 -13.86 -16.71 -9.34
C ARG A 213 -14.31 -16.45 -10.78
N LYS A 214 -13.69 -15.47 -11.44
CA LYS A 214 -13.97 -15.15 -12.86
C LYS A 214 -13.63 -16.33 -13.78
N GLU A 215 -12.50 -16.99 -13.58
CA GLU A 215 -12.08 -18.11 -14.43
C GLU A 215 -12.97 -19.35 -14.21
N LEU A 216 -13.33 -19.66 -12.96
CA LEU A 216 -14.31 -20.72 -12.65
C LEU A 216 -15.69 -20.43 -13.25
N GLN A 217 -16.14 -19.17 -13.28
CA GLN A 217 -17.40 -18.79 -13.93
C GLN A 217 -17.38 -19.02 -15.45
N LYS A 218 -16.26 -18.74 -16.12
CA LYS A 218 -16.04 -19.11 -17.55
C LYS A 218 -16.01 -20.62 -17.73
N LEU A 219 -15.31 -21.34 -16.86
CA LEU A 219 -15.18 -22.79 -16.92
C LEU A 219 -16.52 -23.50 -16.66
N HIS A 220 -17.41 -22.97 -15.80
CA HIS A 220 -18.76 -23.49 -15.58
C HIS A 220 -19.55 -23.52 -16.90
N GLN A 221 -19.54 -22.43 -17.67
CA GLN A 221 -20.19 -22.38 -19.00
C GLN A 221 -19.64 -23.41 -19.99
N ARG A 222 -18.37 -23.82 -19.83
CA ARG A 222 -17.67 -24.73 -20.76
C ARG A 222 -17.69 -26.20 -20.36
N TYR A 223 -17.77 -26.49 -19.06
CA TYR A 223 -17.62 -27.84 -18.50
C TYR A 223 -18.81 -28.32 -17.66
N HIS A 224 -19.89 -27.53 -17.57
CA HIS A 224 -21.15 -27.90 -16.91
C HIS A 224 -20.99 -28.48 -15.48
N PHE A 225 -20.07 -27.95 -14.69
CA PHE A 225 -20.00 -28.24 -13.25
C PHE A 225 -20.76 -27.18 -12.46
N HIS A 226 -21.48 -27.58 -11.42
CA HIS A 226 -22.21 -26.65 -10.57
C HIS A 226 -21.27 -25.87 -9.65
N LEU A 227 -21.32 -24.55 -9.74
CA LEU A 227 -20.86 -23.63 -8.70
C LEU A 227 -22.03 -23.28 -7.76
N PRO A 228 -21.77 -23.02 -6.47
CA PRO A 228 -22.81 -22.58 -5.52
C PRO A 228 -23.44 -21.26 -5.95
N GLN A 229 -24.78 -21.16 -5.89
CA GLN A 229 -25.51 -19.94 -6.27
C GLN A 229 -25.59 -18.94 -5.12
N ASP A 230 -25.63 -19.42 -3.87
CA ASP A 230 -25.79 -18.61 -2.64
C ASP A 230 -24.50 -17.92 -2.16
N GLY A 231 -23.52 -17.78 -3.06
CA GLY A 231 -22.17 -17.33 -2.74
C GLY A 231 -21.25 -18.46 -2.24
N TYR A 232 -19.95 -18.24 -2.42
CA TYR A 232 -18.91 -19.16 -1.97
C TYR A 232 -17.58 -18.44 -1.74
N PHE A 233 -16.80 -18.99 -0.82
CA PHE A 233 -15.44 -18.58 -0.52
C PHE A 233 -14.45 -19.71 -0.82
N PHE A 234 -13.18 -19.34 -0.96
CA PHE A 234 -12.09 -20.27 -1.20
C PHE A 234 -11.37 -20.56 0.12
N ILE A 235 -10.99 -21.82 0.33
CA ILE A 235 -10.15 -22.25 1.45
C ILE A 235 -8.86 -22.85 0.90
N TYR A 236 -7.72 -22.44 1.44
CA TYR A 236 -6.42 -23.03 1.17
C TYR A 236 -5.69 -23.29 2.49
N LYS A 237 -5.25 -24.54 2.72
CA LYS A 237 -4.62 -24.97 3.99
C LYS A 237 -5.39 -24.50 5.23
N GLN A 238 -6.70 -24.76 5.25
CA GLN A 238 -7.64 -24.36 6.32
C GLN A 238 -7.84 -22.84 6.52
N ASN A 239 -7.19 -21.98 5.73
CA ASN A 239 -7.38 -20.53 5.78
C ASN A 239 -8.36 -20.09 4.70
N VAL A 240 -9.32 -19.22 5.05
CA VAL A 240 -10.14 -18.51 4.07
C VAL A 240 -9.22 -17.61 3.24
N MET A 241 -9.35 -17.68 1.91
CA MET A 241 -8.63 -16.81 0.99
C MET A 241 -9.43 -15.52 0.77
N ASP A 242 -8.69 -14.41 0.69
CA ASP A 242 -9.24 -13.06 0.52
C ASP A 242 -9.17 -12.69 -0.96
N ASP A 243 -10.30 -12.23 -1.52
CA ASP A 243 -10.48 -11.94 -2.94
C ASP A 243 -9.56 -10.82 -3.47
N ASP A 244 -9.13 -9.92 -2.58
CA ASP A 244 -8.23 -8.80 -2.87
C ASP A 244 -6.74 -9.16 -2.75
N ARG A 245 -6.43 -10.40 -2.32
CA ARG A 245 -5.06 -10.91 -2.16
C ARG A 245 -4.68 -11.82 -3.30
N SER A 246 -3.37 -11.91 -3.56
CA SER A 246 -2.84 -12.78 -4.62
C SER A 246 -2.60 -14.22 -4.17
N PHE A 247 -2.60 -15.16 -5.12
CA PHE A 247 -2.22 -16.56 -4.84
C PHE A 247 -0.86 -16.67 -4.15
N ARG A 248 0.11 -15.83 -4.54
CA ARG A 248 1.43 -15.74 -3.90
C ARG A 248 1.38 -15.23 -2.46
N TRP A 249 0.43 -14.35 -2.12
CA TRP A 249 0.21 -13.91 -0.72
C TRP A 249 -0.29 -15.05 0.16
N HIS A 250 -1.18 -15.88 -0.36
CA HIS A 250 -1.63 -17.11 0.30
C HIS A 250 -0.61 -18.27 0.20
N HIS A 251 0.60 -18.03 -0.33
CA HIS A 251 1.65 -19.04 -0.54
C HIS A 251 1.21 -20.27 -1.38
N VAL A 252 0.27 -20.08 -2.30
CA VAL A 252 -0.21 -21.13 -3.20
C VAL A 252 0.84 -21.44 -4.27
N GLY A 253 1.23 -22.72 -4.37
CA GLY A 253 2.22 -23.24 -5.29
C GLY A 253 1.65 -23.99 -6.50
N GLN A 254 2.55 -24.53 -7.33
CA GLN A 254 2.20 -25.34 -8.48
C GLN A 254 1.60 -26.70 -8.05
N GLY A 255 0.42 -27.04 -8.56
CA GLY A 255 -0.27 -28.30 -8.26
C GLY A 255 -1.08 -28.28 -6.96
N ASP A 256 -1.08 -27.16 -6.24
CA ASP A 256 -1.84 -27.01 -5.00
C ASP A 256 -3.35 -27.08 -5.21
N THR A 257 -4.05 -27.49 -4.16
CA THR A 257 -5.50 -27.64 -4.16
C THR A 257 -6.18 -26.56 -3.33
N ILE A 258 -7.16 -25.88 -3.91
CA ILE A 258 -8.04 -24.90 -3.27
C ILE A 258 -9.44 -25.51 -3.16
N GLU A 259 -10.08 -25.38 -2.02
CA GLU A 259 -11.42 -25.91 -1.77
C GLU A 259 -12.46 -24.78 -1.84
N ILE A 260 -13.57 -25.01 -2.54
CA ILE A 260 -14.72 -24.10 -2.52
C ILE A 260 -15.66 -24.51 -1.38
N PHE A 261 -16.03 -23.56 -0.53
CA PHE A 261 -17.03 -23.76 0.51
C PHE A 261 -18.27 -22.91 0.25
N ASN A 262 -19.45 -23.54 0.37
CA ASN A 262 -20.73 -22.87 0.23
C ASN A 262 -20.93 -21.86 1.37
N GLY A 263 -21.37 -20.65 1.02
CA GLY A 263 -21.68 -19.58 1.96
C GLY A 263 -21.03 -18.26 1.59
N SER A 264 -21.59 -17.17 2.11
CA SER A 264 -20.94 -15.86 2.13
C SER A 264 -20.19 -15.69 3.44
N VAL A 265 -18.92 -15.26 3.37
CA VAL A 265 -18.22 -14.76 4.55
C VAL A 265 -18.75 -13.35 4.81
N THR A 266 -19.89 -13.26 5.49
CA THR A 266 -20.34 -12.00 6.07
C THR A 266 -19.38 -11.65 7.20
N GLY A 267 -18.40 -10.80 6.92
CA GLY A 267 -17.55 -10.23 7.96
C GLY A 267 -18.42 -9.63 9.05
N GLY A 268 -18.25 -10.09 10.29
CA GLY A 268 -18.94 -9.52 11.44
C GLY A 268 -18.65 -8.02 11.50
N SER A 269 -19.70 -7.21 11.54
CA SER A 269 -19.63 -5.75 11.67
C SER A 269 -19.32 -5.35 13.11
#